data_AF-A0A2E6PRS8-F1
#
_entry.id   AF-A0A2E6PRS8-F1
#
_cell.length_a   1.000
_cell.length_b   1.000
_cell.length_c   1.000
_cell.angle_alpha   90.00
_cell.angle_beta   90.00
_cell.angle_gamma   90.00
#
_symmetry.space_group_name_H-M   'P 1'
#
loop_
_entity.id
_entity.type
_entity.pdbx_description
1 polymer ?
#
loop_
_entity_poly.entity_id
_entity_poly.type
_entity_poly.pdbx_seq_one_letter_code
_entity_poly.pdbx_strand_id
1 'polypeptide(L)'
;MTKEQLIQIIKQEIEFVLAERCQKGYKTHPKRKTKKMYGRTYRNCVKAEEGNDPKKGTGKKPKGSGRRLYTDENPKDTVSVKFSTVKDIRDTLSKESFKSKSHKRQSQIINLIHQRVRVAKGRTKDPQKKKNLTAAFKYITKKKEASKKKTKRMNKND
;
A
#
# COMPACT_ATOMS: atom_id res chain seq x y z
N MET A 1 1.41 -8.70 -59.81
CA MET A 1 2.46 -9.25 -58.91
C MET A 1 3.22 -10.31 -59.66
N THR A 2 4.54 -10.24 -59.69
CA THR A 2 5.37 -11.29 -60.28
C THR A 2 5.49 -12.47 -59.33
N LYS A 3 5.80 -13.65 -59.87
CA LYS A 3 5.96 -14.88 -59.08
C LYS A 3 7.03 -14.72 -57.98
N GLU A 4 8.07 -13.94 -58.25
CA GLU A 4 9.15 -13.63 -57.32
C GLU A 4 8.69 -12.74 -56.16
N GLN A 5 7.90 -11.71 -56.44
CA GLN A 5 7.29 -10.86 -55.41
C GLN A 5 6.38 -11.68 -54.48
N LEU A 6 5.62 -12.62 -55.05
CA LEU A 6 4.77 -13.52 -54.27
C LEU A 6 5.60 -14.41 -53.33
N ILE A 7 6.71 -14.96 -53.83
CA ILE A 7 7.62 -15.79 -53.03
C ILE A 7 8.29 -14.97 -51.91
N GLN A 8 8.64 -13.71 -52.18
CA GLN A 8 9.22 -12.81 -51.17
C GLN A 8 8.22 -12.45 -50.07
N ILE A 9 6.98 -12.16 -50.43
CA ILE A 9 5.90 -11.89 -49.47
C ILE A 9 5.66 -13.13 -48.61
N ILE A 10 5.52 -14.31 -49.23
CA ILE A 10 5.35 -15.58 -48.50
C ILE A 10 6.55 -15.83 -47.56
N LYS A 11 7.79 -15.57 -48.01
CA LYS A 11 8.97 -15.72 -47.16
C LYS A 11 8.94 -14.76 -45.96
N GLN A 12 8.63 -13.49 -46.18
CA GLN A 12 8.50 -12.49 -45.11
C GLN A 12 7.38 -12.84 -44.12
N GLU A 13 6.26 -13.35 -44.62
CA GLU A 13 5.10 -13.72 -43.81
C GLU A 13 5.37 -15.00 -43.00
N ILE A 14 6.05 -15.99 -43.60
CA ILE A 14 6.56 -17.16 -42.88
C ILE A 14 7.58 -16.76 -41.81
N GLU A 15 8.48 -15.83 -42.12
CA GLU A 15 9.49 -15.34 -41.18
C GLU A 15 8.85 -14.55 -40.02
N PHE A 16 7.82 -13.75 -40.30
CA PHE A 16 7.01 -13.04 -39.31
C PHE A 16 6.24 -14.01 -38.40
N VAL A 17 5.59 -15.04 -38.96
CA VAL A 17 4.92 -16.10 -38.20
C VAL A 17 5.91 -16.95 -37.39
N LEU A 18 7.13 -17.15 -37.88
CA LEU A 18 8.17 -17.84 -37.12
C LEU A 18 8.76 -16.97 -36.01
N ALA A 19 8.78 -15.64 -36.17
CA ALA A 19 9.24 -14.68 -35.17
C ALA A 19 8.16 -14.37 -34.11
N GLU A 20 6.87 -14.52 -34.43
CA GLU A 20 5.78 -14.41 -33.47
C GLU A 20 5.42 -15.78 -32.84
N ARG A 21 5.32 -15.99 -31.53
CA ARG A 21 5.60 -15.19 -30.34
C ARG A 21 5.51 -16.19 -29.16
N CYS A 22 6.46 -16.15 -28.22
CA CYS A 22 6.06 -16.48 -26.84
C CYS A 22 4.99 -15.46 -26.43
N GLN A 23 4.03 -15.82 -25.57
CA GLN A 23 2.98 -14.89 -25.11
C GLN A 23 3.57 -13.52 -24.73
N LYS A 24 2.83 -12.43 -24.94
CA LYS A 24 3.26 -11.06 -24.59
C LYS A 24 3.80 -11.04 -23.15
N GLY A 25 5.06 -10.65 -22.97
CA GLY A 25 5.77 -10.72 -21.68
C GLY A 25 6.66 -11.96 -21.48
N TYR A 26 6.82 -12.80 -22.50
CA TYR A 26 7.72 -13.96 -22.50
C TYR A 26 8.70 -13.90 -23.68
N LYS A 27 9.94 -14.30 -23.45
CA LYS A 27 11.03 -14.39 -24.43
C LYS A 27 11.47 -15.86 -24.56
N THR A 28 11.94 -16.27 -25.72
CA THR A 28 12.55 -17.60 -25.88
C THR A 28 13.85 -17.67 -25.08
N HIS A 29 14.06 -18.77 -24.35
CA HIS A 29 15.28 -18.93 -23.56
C HIS A 29 16.53 -18.94 -24.47
N PRO A 30 17.56 -18.13 -24.21
CA PRO A 30 18.69 -17.94 -25.14
C PRO A 30 19.64 -19.14 -25.28
N LYS A 31 19.46 -20.20 -24.48
CA LYS A 31 20.39 -21.33 -24.37
C LYS A 31 19.71 -22.70 -24.38
N ARG A 32 18.38 -22.75 -24.27
CA ARG A 32 17.63 -24.01 -24.18
C ARG A 32 16.85 -24.22 -25.48
N LYS A 33 17.09 -25.36 -26.13
CA LYS A 33 16.43 -25.75 -27.38
C LYS A 33 14.93 -25.98 -27.15
N THR A 34 14.16 -25.84 -28.23
CA THR A 34 12.74 -26.18 -28.28
C THR A 34 12.56 -27.69 -28.05
N LYS A 35 11.53 -28.08 -27.30
CA LYS A 35 11.24 -29.49 -27.00
C LYS A 35 10.23 -30.05 -27.99
N LYS A 36 10.42 -31.27 -28.48
CA LYS A 36 9.39 -32.02 -29.23
C LYS A 36 8.69 -32.97 -28.29
N MET A 37 7.36 -32.87 -28.19
CA MET A 37 6.52 -33.80 -27.43
C MET A 37 5.23 -34.04 -28.21
N TYR A 38 4.73 -35.28 -28.22
CA TYR A 38 3.46 -35.64 -28.86
C TYR A 38 3.34 -35.19 -30.34
N GLY A 39 4.42 -35.33 -31.11
CA GLY A 39 4.48 -34.89 -32.52
C GLY A 39 4.46 -33.38 -32.73
N ARG A 40 4.42 -32.57 -31.67
CA ARG A 40 4.40 -31.09 -31.71
C ARG A 40 5.67 -30.49 -31.12
N THR A 41 6.09 -29.35 -31.66
CA THR A 41 7.24 -28.56 -31.15
C THR A 41 6.79 -27.49 -30.17
N TYR A 42 7.26 -27.57 -28.93
CA TYR A 42 7.03 -26.61 -27.87
C TYR A 42 8.26 -25.73 -27.66
N ARG A 43 8.12 -24.42 -27.88
CA ARG A 43 9.19 -23.44 -27.61
C ARG A 43 9.34 -23.22 -26.10
N ASN A 44 10.58 -23.16 -25.62
CA ASN A 44 10.85 -22.87 -24.22
C ASN A 44 10.81 -21.36 -23.96
N CYS A 45 9.64 -20.87 -23.56
CA CYS A 45 9.38 -19.47 -23.25
C CYS A 45 9.66 -19.18 -21.77
N VAL A 46 10.51 -18.20 -21.48
CA VAL A 46 10.75 -17.65 -20.13
C VAL A 46 10.15 -16.27 -20.01
N LYS A 47 9.71 -15.88 -18.81
CA LYS A 47 9.18 -14.53 -18.58
C LYS A 47 10.28 -13.53 -18.93
N ALA A 48 9.95 -12.56 -19.78
CA ALA A 48 10.84 -11.46 -20.07
C ALA A 48 11.05 -10.71 -18.74
N GLU A 49 12.24 -10.77 -18.16
CA GLU A 49 12.61 -9.86 -17.06
C GLU A 49 12.80 -8.48 -17.67
N GLU A 50 11.69 -7.81 -17.98
CA GLU A 50 11.68 -6.42 -18.35
C GLU A 50 11.60 -5.58 -17.08
N GLY A 51 12.75 -4.99 -16.75
CA GLY A 51 12.81 -3.70 -16.09
C GLY A 51 12.90 -3.78 -14.57
N ASN A 52 14.08 -3.39 -14.09
CA ASN A 52 14.38 -2.71 -12.83
C ASN A 52 13.25 -2.67 -11.78
N ASP A 53 13.58 -3.09 -10.56
CA ASP A 53 12.80 -2.78 -9.37
C ASP A 53 12.26 -1.32 -9.43
N PRO A 54 10.96 -1.09 -9.15
CA PRO A 54 10.34 0.20 -9.30
C PRO A 54 11.15 1.27 -8.57
N LYS A 55 11.55 2.31 -9.32
CA LYS A 55 12.44 3.37 -8.82
C LYS A 55 11.87 4.15 -7.62
N LYS A 56 10.57 4.05 -7.35
CA LYS A 56 9.91 4.69 -6.20
C LYS A 56 8.78 3.81 -5.66
N GLY A 57 8.71 3.73 -4.34
CA GLY A 57 7.49 3.33 -3.63
C GLY A 57 7.24 1.84 -3.41
N THR A 58 8.27 1.06 -3.09
CA THR A 58 8.02 -0.22 -2.39
C THR A 58 9.26 -0.57 -1.57
N GLY A 59 9.08 -0.86 -0.28
CA GLY A 59 10.18 -0.96 0.67
C GLY A 59 11.29 -1.96 0.33
N LYS A 60 12.43 -1.79 1.01
CA LYS A 60 13.64 -2.62 0.84
C LYS A 60 13.25 -4.10 0.80
N LYS A 61 13.45 -4.74 -0.35
CA LYS A 61 13.28 -6.19 -0.51
C LYS A 61 14.44 -6.88 0.22
N PRO A 62 14.18 -7.69 1.26
CA PRO A 62 15.24 -8.42 1.93
C PRO A 62 15.89 -9.41 0.95
N LYS A 63 17.22 -9.55 1.01
CA LYS A 63 17.95 -10.51 0.17
C LYS A 63 17.39 -11.92 0.43
N GLY A 64 17.04 -12.64 -0.63
CA GLY A 64 16.47 -14.00 -0.54
C GLY A 64 14.96 -14.08 -0.32
N SER A 65 14.24 -12.96 -0.17
CA SER A 65 12.77 -12.95 -0.05
C SER A 65 12.10 -12.49 -1.34
N GLY A 66 11.07 -13.22 -1.79
CA GLY A 66 10.19 -12.78 -2.88
C GLY A 66 9.23 -11.64 -2.49
N ARG A 67 9.10 -11.33 -1.19
CA ARG A 67 8.13 -10.37 -0.66
C ARG A 67 8.83 -9.05 -0.27
N ARG A 68 8.24 -7.93 -0.65
CA ARG A 68 8.69 -6.60 -0.24
C ARG A 68 8.19 -6.31 1.18
N LEU A 69 9.08 -5.90 2.07
CA LEU A 69 8.66 -5.37 3.37
C LEU A 69 8.01 -4.02 3.10
N TYR A 70 6.74 -3.84 3.47
CA TYR A 70 6.05 -2.55 3.33
C TYR A 70 6.72 -1.56 4.29
N THR A 71 7.68 -0.78 3.79
CA THR A 71 8.21 0.35 4.54
C THR A 71 7.24 1.50 4.32
N ASP A 72 6.63 2.00 5.39
CA ASP A 72 5.84 3.21 5.37
C ASP A 72 6.65 4.31 4.66
N GLU A 73 6.19 4.75 3.50
CA GLU A 73 6.96 5.55 2.54
C GLU A 73 7.33 6.93 3.08
N ASN A 74 6.73 7.34 4.20
CA ASN A 74 7.07 8.56 4.90
C ASN A 74 6.96 8.41 6.43
N PRO A 75 8.04 8.03 7.13
CA PRO A 75 8.02 7.91 8.59
C PRO A 75 7.70 9.25 9.30
N LYS A 76 7.89 10.39 8.61
CA LYS A 76 7.53 11.72 9.13
C LYS A 76 6.02 11.97 9.18
N ASP A 77 5.20 11.15 8.48
CA ASP A 77 3.75 11.28 8.55
C ASP A 77 3.13 10.63 9.80
N THR A 78 3.92 9.84 10.53
CA THR A 78 3.47 9.15 11.74
C THR A 78 3.25 10.13 12.90
N VAL A 79 2.14 9.97 13.62
CA VAL A 79 1.85 10.72 14.86
C VAL A 79 1.87 9.74 16.02
N SER A 80 2.82 9.91 16.93
CA SER A 80 2.91 9.08 18.13
C SER A 80 1.82 9.46 19.13
N VAL A 81 1.01 8.47 19.54
CA VAL A 81 -0.18 8.68 20.37
C VAL A 81 -0.01 8.04 21.75
N LYS A 82 -0.06 8.86 22.79
CA LYS A 82 -0.21 8.47 24.20
C LYS A 82 -1.63 8.79 24.68
N PHE A 83 -2.25 7.90 25.46
CA PHE A 83 -3.65 8.05 25.88
C PHE A 83 -3.94 7.54 27.29
N SER A 84 -2.90 7.25 28.07
CA SER A 84 -2.99 6.63 29.39
C SER A 84 -3.68 7.55 30.41
N THR A 85 -3.42 8.85 30.31
CA THR A 85 -4.00 9.89 31.17
C THR A 85 -4.58 11.05 30.36
N VAL A 86 -5.32 11.94 31.03
CA VAL A 86 -5.81 13.19 30.40
C VAL A 86 -4.65 14.08 29.96
N LYS A 87 -3.57 14.13 30.75
CA LYS A 87 -2.36 14.90 30.42
C LYS A 87 -1.75 14.38 29.12
N ASP A 88 -1.57 13.06 29.00
CA ASP A 88 -1.04 12.44 27.78
C ASP A 88 -1.87 12.81 26.54
N ILE A 89 -3.21 12.78 26.67
CA ILE A 89 -4.08 13.15 25.54
C ILE A 89 -3.89 14.63 25.20
N ARG A 90 -3.83 15.54 26.18
CA ARG A 90 -3.54 16.95 25.93
C ARG A 90 -2.21 17.12 25.21
N ASP A 91 -1.17 16.44 25.69
CA ASP A 91 0.17 16.50 25.10
C ASP A 91 0.14 16.00 23.66
N THR A 92 -0.56 14.89 23.36
CA THR A 92 -0.71 14.41 21.97
C THR A 92 -1.43 15.38 21.05
N LEU A 93 -2.49 16.04 21.54
CA LEU A 93 -3.23 17.03 20.76
C LEU A 93 -2.45 18.34 20.60
N SER A 94 -1.51 18.61 21.50
CA SER A 94 -0.64 19.79 21.46
C SER A 94 0.55 19.64 20.50
N LYS A 95 0.94 18.41 20.14
CA LYS A 95 2.06 18.14 19.22
C LYS A 95 1.90 18.86 17.88
N GLU A 96 2.99 19.41 17.39
CA GLU A 96 3.07 20.01 16.05
C GLU A 96 2.74 19.01 14.96
N SER A 97 3.23 17.78 15.09
CA SER A 97 2.94 16.69 14.16
C SER A 97 1.46 16.31 14.08
N PHE A 98 0.66 16.61 15.10
CA PHE A 98 -0.80 16.44 15.06
C PHE A 98 -1.48 17.68 14.46
N LYS A 99 -1.06 18.87 14.89
CA LYS A 99 -1.66 20.15 14.46
C LYS A 99 -1.45 20.43 12.97
N SER A 100 -0.30 20.04 12.41
CA SER A 100 0.03 20.23 11.00
C SER A 100 -0.79 19.34 10.05
N LYS A 101 -1.51 18.33 10.56
CA LYS A 101 -2.32 17.44 9.73
C LYS A 101 -3.64 18.08 9.30
N SER A 102 -4.16 17.63 8.16
CA SER A 102 -5.49 18.02 7.69
C SER A 102 -6.58 17.64 8.70
N HIS A 103 -7.69 18.39 8.71
CA HIS A 103 -8.80 18.17 9.64
C HIS A 103 -9.35 16.73 9.57
N LYS A 104 -9.41 16.15 8.36
CA LYS A 104 -9.81 14.74 8.14
C LYS A 104 -8.89 13.78 8.89
N ARG A 105 -7.57 13.98 8.79
CA ARG A 105 -6.56 13.14 9.45
C ARG A 105 -6.57 13.34 10.97
N GLN A 106 -6.73 14.58 11.45
CA GLN A 106 -6.91 14.86 12.87
C GLN A 106 -8.12 14.13 13.45
N SER A 107 -9.24 14.14 12.73
CA SER A 107 -10.48 13.45 13.13
C SER A 107 -10.29 11.93 13.23
N GLN A 108 -9.52 11.34 12.30
CA GLN A 108 -9.16 9.91 12.35
C GLN A 108 -8.32 9.59 13.61
N ILE A 109 -7.32 10.41 13.92
CA ILE A 109 -6.45 10.21 15.10
C ILE A 109 -7.27 10.36 16.40
N ILE A 110 -8.16 11.34 16.49
CA ILE A 110 -9.06 11.50 17.65
C ILE A 110 -9.95 10.27 17.82
N ASN A 111 -10.49 9.72 16.72
CA ASN A 111 -11.29 8.49 16.76
C ASN A 111 -10.47 7.28 17.22
N LEU A 112 -9.22 7.16 16.76
CA LEU A 112 -8.29 6.13 17.19
C LEU A 112 -8.04 6.20 18.71
N ILE A 113 -7.74 7.39 19.24
CA ILE A 113 -7.54 7.62 20.68
C ILE A 113 -8.80 7.20 21.45
N HIS A 114 -9.97 7.66 21.01
CA HIS A 114 -11.24 7.34 21.65
C HIS A 114 -11.48 5.82 21.71
N GLN A 115 -11.22 5.08 20.63
CA GLN A 115 -11.35 3.62 20.61
C GLN A 115 -10.37 2.95 21.58
N ARG A 116 -9.09 3.32 21.53
CA ARG A 116 -8.05 2.75 22.41
C ARG A 116 -8.36 2.99 23.88
N VAL A 117 -8.78 4.20 24.26
CA VAL A 117 -9.17 4.53 25.63
C VAL A 117 -10.41 3.74 26.06
N ARG A 118 -11.42 3.60 25.18
CA ARG A 118 -12.63 2.80 25.47
C ARG A 118 -12.27 1.35 25.80
N VAL A 119 -11.42 0.74 24.97
CA VAL A 119 -10.97 -0.64 25.15
C VAL A 119 -10.12 -0.78 26.42
N ALA A 120 -9.16 0.12 26.63
CA ALA A 120 -8.31 0.11 27.82
C ALA A 120 -9.15 0.20 29.10
N LYS A 121 -10.08 1.16 29.17
CA LYS A 121 -11.00 1.33 30.31
C LYS A 121 -11.79 0.07 30.64
N GLY A 122 -12.21 -0.68 29.62
CA GLY A 122 -12.97 -1.93 29.79
C GLY A 122 -12.12 -3.11 30.28
N ARG A 123 -10.81 -3.10 30.01
CA ARG A 123 -9.89 -4.19 30.36
C ARG A 123 -9.12 -3.95 31.67
N THR A 124 -8.97 -2.70 32.10
CA THR A 124 -8.22 -2.36 33.30
C THR A 124 -8.92 -2.83 34.57
N LYS A 125 -8.20 -3.64 35.37
CA LYS A 125 -8.64 -4.10 36.71
C LYS A 125 -8.26 -3.10 37.81
N ASP A 126 -7.08 -2.48 37.70
CA ASP A 126 -6.57 -1.51 38.68
C ASP A 126 -7.53 -0.31 38.87
N PRO A 127 -8.04 -0.06 40.08
CA PRO A 127 -9.00 1.02 40.33
C PRO A 127 -8.46 2.41 39.96
N GLN A 128 -7.20 2.69 40.30
CA GLN A 128 -6.60 4.00 40.05
C GLN A 128 -6.40 4.29 38.55
N LYS A 129 -5.88 3.31 37.79
CA LYS A 129 -5.75 3.45 36.33
C LYS A 129 -7.12 3.55 35.66
N LYS A 130 -8.13 2.83 36.17
CA LYS A 130 -9.51 2.91 35.66
C LYS A 130 -10.12 4.30 35.85
N LYS A 131 -9.87 4.97 36.99
CA LYS A 131 -10.27 6.37 37.22
C LYS A 131 -9.61 7.30 36.19
N ASN A 132 -8.30 7.18 35.99
CA ASN A 132 -7.56 7.99 35.00
C ASN A 132 -8.09 7.79 33.57
N LEU A 133 -8.28 6.55 33.14
CA LEU A 133 -8.81 6.21 31.82
C LEU A 133 -10.26 6.69 31.65
N THR A 134 -11.06 6.69 32.71
CA THR A 134 -12.43 7.23 32.68
C THR A 134 -12.42 8.74 32.47
N ALA A 135 -11.53 9.47 33.16
CA ALA A 135 -11.35 10.90 32.94
C ALA A 135 -10.84 11.20 31.51
N ALA A 136 -9.85 10.44 31.05
CA ALA A 136 -9.31 10.49 29.69
C ALA A 136 -10.41 10.24 28.64
N PHE A 137 -11.27 9.25 28.86
CA PHE A 137 -12.40 8.92 28.00
C PHE A 137 -13.39 10.09 27.90
N LYS A 138 -13.79 10.67 29.04
CA LYS A 138 -14.67 11.85 29.05
C LYS A 138 -14.07 13.03 28.27
N TYR A 139 -12.76 13.27 28.43
CA TYR A 139 -12.07 14.36 27.73
C TYR A 139 -12.03 14.15 26.20
N ILE A 140 -11.64 12.96 25.74
CA ILE A 140 -11.55 12.69 24.29
C ILE A 140 -12.93 12.66 23.63
N THR A 141 -13.98 12.21 24.32
CA THR A 141 -15.35 12.25 23.81
C THR A 141 -15.78 13.69 23.50
N LYS A 142 -15.51 14.64 24.40
CA LYS A 142 -15.76 16.08 24.13
C LYS A 142 -15.01 16.58 22.89
N LYS A 143 -13.74 16.19 22.73
CA LYS A 143 -12.93 16.57 21.55
C LYS A 143 -13.46 15.94 20.25
N LYS A 144 -13.92 14.70 20.30
CA LYS A 144 -14.56 14.01 19.17
C LYS A 144 -15.86 14.70 18.76
N GLU A 145 -16.68 15.12 19.71
CA GLU A 145 -17.90 15.88 19.43
C GLU A 145 -17.61 17.24 18.81
N ALA A 146 -16.61 17.96 19.32
CA ALA A 146 -16.16 19.23 18.74
C ALA A 146 -15.66 19.06 17.30
N SER A 147 -14.86 18.02 17.03
CA SER A 147 -14.41 17.67 15.67
C SER A 147 -15.59 17.36 14.74
N LYS A 148 -16.58 16.57 15.19
CA LYS A 148 -17.81 16.32 14.41
C LYS A 148 -18.58 17.60 14.09
N LYS A 149 -18.72 18.51 15.06
CA LYS A 149 -19.36 19.83 14.85
C LYS A 149 -18.60 20.65 13.81
N LYS A 150 -17.26 20.65 13.86
CA LYS A 150 -16.43 21.32 12.85
C LYS A 150 -16.64 20.73 11.46
N THR A 151 -16.66 19.40 11.31
CA THR A 151 -16.97 18.75 10.02
C THR A 151 -18.33 19.20 9.49
N LYS A 152 -19.37 19.20 10.35
CA LYS A 152 -20.71 19.65 9.94
C LYS A 152 -20.75 21.12 9.50
N ARG A 153 -19.91 21.99 10.07
CA ARG A 153 -19.80 23.40 9.66
C ARG A 153 -19.10 23.55 8.31
N MET A 154 -18.03 22.79 8.09
CA MET A 154 -17.31 22.80 6.80
C MET A 154 -18.26 22.36 5.67
N ASN A 155 -18.93 21.22 5.82
CA ASN A 155 -19.87 20.69 4.82
C ASN A 155 -21.11 21.58 4.55
N LYS A 156 -21.39 22.59 5.39
CA LYS A 156 -22.51 23.53 5.18
C LYS A 156 -22.07 24.80 4.44
N ASN A 157 -20.77 25.08 4.43
CA ASN A 157 -20.17 26.24 3.81
C ASN A 157 -19.56 25.90 2.44
N ASP A 158 -19.56 24.62 2.07
CA ASP A 158 -19.20 24.05 0.77
C ASP A 158 -20.49 23.85 -0.06
#